data_AF-A0A967WX05-F1
#
_entry.id   AF-A0A967WX05-F1
#
_cell.length_a   1.000
_cell.length_b   1.000
_cell.length_c   1.000
_cell.angle_alpha   90.00
_cell.angle_beta   90.00
_cell.angle_gamma   90.00
#
_symmetry.space_group_name_H-M   'P 1'
#
loop_
_entity.id
_entity.type
_entity.pdbx_description
1 polymer ?
#
loop_
_entity_poly.entity_id
_entity_poly.type
_entity_poly.pdbx_seq_one_letter_code
_entity_poly.pdbx_strand_id
1 'polypeptide(L)'
;IEQERGAVVVAVSPDEGLKEFQQASGFGQALELFEENPLPWVLQVRQAADKATSLEGRISALSAWLGEREGVAAVEVDFKW
;
A
#
# COMPACT_ATOMS: atom_id res chain seq x y z
N ILE A 1 9.31 -6.65 10.64
CA ILE A 1 8.09 -5.80 10.56
C ILE A 1 6.85 -6.60 10.94
N GLU A 2 6.62 -7.77 10.35
CA GLU A 2 5.45 -8.62 10.66
C GLU A 2 5.42 -9.12 12.12
N GLN A 3 6.55 -9.53 12.68
CA GLN A 3 6.64 -10.09 14.04
C GLN A 3 6.66 -9.04 15.17
N GLU A 4 6.94 -7.76 14.85
CA GLU A 4 7.24 -6.74 15.87
C GLU A 4 6.04 -5.83 16.19
N ARG A 5 5.01 -5.81 15.33
CA ARG A 5 3.86 -4.88 15.46
C ARG A 5 2.47 -5.48 15.16
N GLY A 6 2.36 -6.79 14.93
CA GLY A 6 1.07 -7.43 14.66
C GLY A 6 0.42 -6.94 13.35
N ALA A 7 1.24 -6.64 12.35
CA ALA A 7 0.78 -6.19 11.04
C ALA A 7 1.05 -7.26 9.98
N VAL A 8 0.05 -7.54 9.16
CA VAL A 8 0.18 -8.37 7.96
C VAL A 8 0.65 -7.46 6.83
N VAL A 9 1.74 -7.83 6.17
CA VAL A 9 2.32 -7.08 5.05
C VAL A 9 2.24 -7.94 3.80
N VAL A 10 1.68 -7.38 2.74
CA VAL A 10 1.63 -8.02 1.41
C VAL A 10 2.31 -7.09 0.42
N ALA A 11 3.29 -7.61 -0.31
CA ALA A 11 3.93 -6.88 -1.41
C ALA A 11 3.15 -7.13 -2.70
N VAL A 12 2.81 -6.05 -3.39
CA VAL A 12 2.20 -6.07 -4.72
C VAL A 12 3.24 -5.54 -5.70
N SER A 13 3.56 -6.37 -6.68
CA SER A 13 4.51 -6.01 -7.73
C SER A 13 3.86 -5.06 -8.76
N PRO A 14 4.65 -4.28 -9.51
CA PRO A 14 4.16 -3.47 -10.62
C PRO A 14 3.30 -4.27 -11.60
N ASP A 15 3.71 -5.48 -11.95
CA ASP A 15 2.98 -6.35 -12.90
C ASP A 15 1.66 -6.86 -12.35
N GLU A 16 1.61 -7.16 -11.05
CA GLU A 16 0.38 -7.59 -10.37
C GLU A 16 -0.60 -6.43 -10.26
N GLY A 17 -0.11 -5.26 -9.84
CA GLY A 17 -0.89 -4.02 -9.82
C GLY A 17 -1.40 -3.62 -11.20
N LEU A 18 -0.62 -3.86 -12.27
CA LEU A 18 -1.05 -3.60 -13.65
C LEU A 18 -2.24 -4.46 -14.05
N LYS A 19 -2.20 -5.76 -13.71
CA LYS A 19 -3.32 -6.68 -13.94
C LYS A 19 -4.56 -6.26 -13.16
N GLU A 20 -4.41 -5.91 -11.89
CA GLU A 20 -5.51 -5.43 -11.05
C GLU A 20 -6.11 -4.13 -11.61
N PHE A 21 -5.26 -3.19 -12.04
CA PHE A 21 -5.69 -1.92 -12.60
C PHE A 21 -6.45 -2.08 -13.92
N GLN A 22 -5.96 -2.96 -14.81
CA GLN A 22 -6.64 -3.31 -16.06
C GLN A 22 -8.00 -3.97 -15.84
N GLN A 23 -8.16 -4.75 -14.77
CA GLN A 23 -9.45 -5.36 -14.41
C GLN A 23 -10.41 -4.37 -13.75
N ALA A 24 -9.90 -3.48 -12.89
CA ALA A 24 -10.70 -2.51 -12.16
C ALA A 24 -11.14 -1.32 -13.01
N SER A 25 -10.32 -0.92 -13.98
CA SER A 25 -10.55 0.29 -14.76
C SER A 25 -10.73 -0.03 -16.24
N GLY A 26 -11.74 0.56 -16.88
CA GLY A 26 -11.80 0.71 -18.34
C GLY A 26 -10.68 1.58 -18.94
N PHE A 27 -9.61 1.86 -18.17
CA PHE A 27 -8.43 2.67 -18.50
C PHE A 27 -7.27 1.87 -19.09
N GLY A 28 -7.47 0.59 -19.44
CA GLY A 28 -6.42 -0.25 -20.04
C GLY A 28 -5.70 0.41 -21.23
N GLN A 29 -6.42 1.19 -22.05
CA GLN A 29 -5.86 1.88 -23.22
C GLN A 29 -4.92 3.04 -22.85
N ALA A 30 -5.09 3.67 -21.68
CA ALA A 30 -4.19 4.74 -21.24
C ALA A 30 -2.81 4.20 -20.82
N LEU A 31 -2.76 2.94 -20.37
CA LEU A 31 -1.51 2.28 -20.02
C LEU A 31 -0.68 1.88 -21.24
N GLU A 32 -1.31 1.66 -22.39
CA GLU A 32 -0.63 1.37 -23.67
C GLU A 32 0.19 2.57 -24.20
N LEU A 33 -0.02 3.77 -23.65
CA LEU A 33 0.73 4.97 -24.00
C LEU A 33 2.12 5.04 -23.35
N PHE A 34 2.38 4.19 -22.35
CA PHE A 34 3.67 4.12 -21.68
C PHE A 34 4.54 3.00 -22.29
N GLU A 35 5.80 3.29 -22.58
CA GLU A 35 6.76 2.31 -23.09
C GLU A 35 7.12 1.23 -22.05
N GLU A 36 7.01 1.57 -20.77
CA GLU A 36 7.28 0.69 -19.63
C GLU A 36 6.17 0.80 -18.57
N ASN A 37 6.07 -0.22 -17.70
CA ASN A 37 5.04 -0.26 -16.66
C ASN A 37 5.25 0.90 -15.67
N PRO A 38 4.34 1.88 -15.60
CA PRO A 38 4.55 3.07 -14.77
C PRO A 38 4.23 2.83 -13.29
N LEU A 39 3.74 1.64 -12.92
CA LEU A 39 3.29 1.36 -11.56
C LEU A 39 4.47 1.07 -10.62
N PRO A 40 4.45 1.61 -9.39
CA PRO A 40 5.47 1.32 -8.40
C PRO A 40 5.24 -0.03 -7.71
N TRP A 41 6.24 -0.48 -6.95
CA TRP A 41 6.04 -1.49 -5.92
C TRP A 41 5.19 -0.94 -4.78
N VAL A 42 4.23 -1.73 -4.30
CA VAL A 42 3.32 -1.32 -3.22
C VAL A 42 3.39 -2.33 -2.08
N LEU A 43 3.45 -1.82 -0.84
CA LEU A 43 3.29 -2.63 0.36
C LEU A 43 1.92 -2.35 0.96
N GLN A 44 1.03 -3.35 0.94
CA GLN A 44 -0.23 -3.29 1.66
C GLN A 44 0.02 -3.75 3.10
N VAL A 45 -0.19 -2.85 4.06
CA VAL A 45 0.02 -3.15 5.48
C VAL A 45 -1.31 -3.09 6.22
N ARG A 46 -1.72 -4.21 6.81
CA ARG A 46 -2.95 -4.33 7.61
C ARG A 46 -2.60 -4.60 9.06
N GLN A 47 -2.96 -3.69 9.94
CA GLN A 47 -2.78 -3.90 11.37
C GLN A 47 -3.90 -4.78 11.94
N ALA A 48 -3.53 -5.75 12.76
CA ALA A 48 -4.52 -6.51 13.52
C ALA A 48 -5.26 -5.58 14.51
N ALA A 49 -6.55 -5.85 14.69
CA ALA A 49 -7.34 -5.14 15.69
C ALA A 49 -6.91 -5.60 17.09
N ASP A 50 -6.12 -4.78 17.77
CA ASP A 50 -5.81 -4.95 19.18
C ASP A 50 -6.67 -4.01 20.05
N LYS A 51 -7.15 -4.51 21.20
CA LYS A 51 -8.12 -3.82 22.08
C LYS A 51 -7.51 -2.70 22.93
N ALA A 52 -6.19 -2.63 23.07
CA ALA A 52 -5.53 -1.75 24.04
C ALA A 52 -5.21 -0.34 23.49
N THR A 53 -5.29 -0.12 22.18
CA THR A 53 -4.98 1.16 21.54
C THR A 53 -5.96 1.45 20.42
N SER A 54 -6.33 2.73 20.25
CA SER A 54 -7.16 3.13 19.12
C SER A 54 -6.47 2.77 17.80
N LEU A 55 -7.22 2.15 16.90
CA LEU A 55 -6.75 1.74 15.58
C LEU A 55 -6.17 2.93 14.80
N GLU A 56 -6.81 4.10 14.87
CA GLU A 56 -6.37 5.33 14.22
C GLU A 56 -4.99 5.77 14.70
N GLY A 57 -4.74 5.75 16.01
CA GLY A 57 -3.44 6.11 16.59
C GLY A 57 -2.33 5.15 16.15
N ARG A 58 -2.63 3.86 16.04
CA ARG A 58 -1.68 2.87 15.52
C ARG A 58 -1.40 3.06 14.03
N ILE A 59 -2.42 3.37 13.23
CA ILE A 59 -2.27 3.64 11.79
C ILE A 59 -1.42 4.89 11.60
N SER A 60 -1.73 5.99 12.30
CA SER A 60 -0.97 7.24 12.21
C SER A 60 0.51 7.05 12.58
N ALA A 61 0.79 6.37 13.70
CA ALA A 61 2.17 6.09 14.13
C ALA A 61 2.93 5.18 13.14
N LEU A 62 2.25 4.21 12.53
CA LEU A 62 2.86 3.35 11.51
C LEU A 62 3.15 4.13 10.23
N SER A 63 2.23 4.98 9.78
CA SER A 63 2.41 5.76 8.57
C SER A 63 3.56 6.75 8.68
N ALA A 64 3.67 7.45 9.82
CA ALA A 64 4.80 8.34 10.09
C ALA A 64 6.13 7.57 10.02
N TRP A 65 6.21 6.43 10.72
CA TRP A 65 7.42 5.61 10.76
C TRP A 65 7.79 4.99 9.39
N LEU A 66 6.80 4.62 8.56
CA LEU A 66 7.06 4.15 7.20
C LEU A 66 7.57 5.28 6.31
N GLY A 67 7.02 6.49 6.45
CA GLY A 67 7.42 7.65 5.65
C GLY A 67 8.85 8.13 5.89
N GLU A 68 9.46 7.77 7.02
CA GLU A 68 10.86 8.09 7.33
C GLU A 68 11.87 7.08 6.75
N ARG A 69 11.40 6.01 6.09
CA ARG A 69 12.29 4.96 5.55
C ARG A 69 12.82 5.33 4.17
N GLU A 70 14.13 5.12 3.99
CA GLU A 70 14.75 5.18 2.66
C GLU A 70 14.08 4.18 1.71
N GLY A 71 13.73 4.65 0.51
CA GLY A 71 13.01 3.85 -0.51
C GLY A 71 11.49 3.90 -0.43
N VAL A 72 10.90 4.53 0.60
CA VAL A 72 9.45 4.79 0.65
C VAL A 72 9.16 6.15 0.03
N ALA A 73 8.52 6.14 -1.14
CA ALA A 73 8.15 7.37 -1.85
C ALA A 73 6.89 8.04 -1.26
N ALA A 74 5.92 7.23 -0.84
CA ALA A 74 4.66 7.71 -0.26
C ALA A 74 4.05 6.67 0.68
N VAL A 75 3.24 7.14 1.62
CA VAL A 75 2.39 6.31 2.47
C VAL A 75 0.98 6.85 2.44
N GLU A 76 0.04 6.04 1.97
CA GLU A 76 -1.37 6.39 1.89
C GLU A 76 -2.18 5.53 2.86
N VAL A 77 -3.11 6.16 3.55
CA VAL A 77 -4.03 5.49 4.48
C VAL A 77 -5.39 5.42 3.83
N ASP A 78 -5.94 4.21 3.71
CA ASP A 78 -7.31 4.00 3.28
C ASP A 78 -8.28 4.46 4.38
N PHE A 79 -8.66 5.73 4.33
CA PHE A 79 -9.81 6.21 5.08
C PHE A 79 -11.05 5.76 4.30
N LYS A 80 -11.59 4.59 4.64
CA LYS A 80 -12.92 4.18 4.13
C LYS A 80 -13.89 5.36 4.29
N TRP A 81 -14.53 5.71 3.18
CA TRP A 81 -15.59 6.72 3.06
C TRP A 81 -16.89 6.25 3.73
#